data_AF-K9SAV4-F1
#
_entry.id   AF-K9SAV4-F1
#
_cell.length_a   1.000
_cell.length_b   1.000
_cell.length_c   1.000
_cell.angle_alpha   90.00
_cell.angle_beta   90.00
_cell.angle_gamma   90.00
#
_symmetry.space_group_name_H-M   'P 1'
#
loop_
_entity.id
_entity.type
_entity.pdbx_description
1 polymer ?
#
loop_
_entity_poly.entity_id
_entity_poly.type
_entity_poly.pdbx_seq_one_letter_code
_entity_poly.pdbx_strand_id
1 'polypeptide(L)' 'MSQSFASFFTVYETKDAIELHPGCRDIQDVRVICSCLSYESACTIAQLSANLKQLPVLDYVVSGALSSDNPSTVS' A
#
# COMPACT_ATOMS: atom_id res chain seq x y z
N MET A 1 -14.93 -1.39 -17.76
CA MET A 1 -14.85 -0.65 -16.48
C MET A 1 -13.38 -0.37 -16.24
N SER A 2 -12.97 0.89 -16.31
CA SER A 2 -11.56 1.27 -16.17
C SER A 2 -11.18 1.19 -14.69
N GLN A 3 -10.39 0.18 -14.32
CA GLN A 3 -9.71 0.17 -13.02
C GLN A 3 -8.85 1.44 -12.96
N SER A 4 -9.21 2.37 -12.08
CA SER A 4 -8.39 3.55 -11.83
C SER A 4 -7.15 3.06 -11.09
N PHE A 5 -6.09 2.75 -11.85
CA PHE A 5 -4.77 2.54 -11.27
C PHE A 5 -4.44 3.78 -10.45
N ALA A 6 -4.02 3.57 -9.20
CA ALA A 6 -3.47 4.66 -8.41
C ALA A 6 -2.35 5.31 -9.22
N SER A 7 -2.42 6.62 -9.41
CA SER A 7 -1.45 7.35 -10.25
C SER A 7 -0.04 7.34 -9.66
N PHE A 8 0.08 6.96 -8.38
CA PHE A 8 1.32 6.84 -7.61
C PHE A 8 1.07 5.95 -6.39
N PHE A 9 2.16 5.61 -5.69
CA PHE A 9 2.19 4.78 -4.48
C PHE A 9 2.90 5.55 -3.38
N THR A 10 2.48 5.36 -2.13
CA THR A 10 3.11 6.00 -0.98
C THR A 10 3.54 4.95 0.04
N VAL A 11 4.77 5.10 0.52
CA VAL A 11 5.36 4.30 1.58
C VAL A 11 5.24 5.07 2.88
N TYR A 12 4.57 4.47 3.85
CA TYR A 12 4.36 5.00 5.18
C TYR A 12 5.18 4.24 6.20
N GLU A 13 5.65 4.95 7.20
CA GLU A 13 6.18 4.40 8.44
C GLU A 13 5.11 4.56 9.52
N THR A 14 4.71 3.45 10.11
CA THR A 14 3.91 3.43 11.33
C THR A 14 4.80 2.96 12.49
N LYS A 15 4.23 2.89 13.70
CA LYS A 15 4.95 2.38 14.86
C LYS A 15 5.35 0.90 14.70
N ASP A 16 4.52 0.13 13.99
CA ASP A 16 4.59 -1.33 13.99
C ASP A 16 4.96 -1.90 12.60
N ALA A 17 4.93 -1.10 11.54
CA ALA A 17 5.18 -1.57 10.18
C ALA A 17 5.65 -0.47 9.21
N ILE A 18 6.19 -0.91 8.07
CA ILE A 18 6.28 -0.11 6.85
C ILE A 18 5.12 -0.49 5.94
N GLU A 19 4.26 0.45 5.62
CA GLU A 19 3.05 0.21 4.83
C GLU A 19 3.19 0.78 3.42
N LEU A 20 2.80 0.00 2.42
CA LEU A 20 2.73 0.44 1.03
C LEU A 20 1.27 0.59 0.62
N HIS A 21 0.88 1.80 0.22
CA HIS A 21 -0.50 2.10 -0.18
C HIS A 21 -0.57 2.67 -1.61
N PRO A 22 -1.69 2.43 -2.32
CA PRO A 22 -2.02 3.16 -3.53
C PRO A 22 -2.40 4.61 -3.19
N GLY A 23 -1.77 5.57 -3.84
CA GLY A 23 -1.96 7.00 -3.63
C GLY A 23 -1.49 7.49 -2.25
N CYS A 24 -1.90 8.71 -1.90
CA CYS A 24 -1.65 9.29 -0.59
C CYS A 24 -2.94 9.26 0.24
N ARG A 25 -2.92 8.55 1.35
CA ARG A 25 -3.95 8.57 2.39
C ARG A 25 -3.55 9.54 3.50
N ASP A 26 -4.52 10.31 3.97
CA ASP A 26 -4.39 11.14 5.17
C ASP A 26 -4.66 10.23 6.39
N ILE A 27 -3.59 9.61 6.90
CA ILE A 27 -3.63 8.72 8.06
C ILE A 27 -2.98 9.46 9.22
N GLN A 28 -3.65 9.47 10.37
CA GLN A 28 -3.08 10.06 11.59
C GLN A 28 -1.92 9.21 12.11
N ASP A 29 -0.93 9.86 12.71
CA ASP A 29 0.21 9.20 13.38
C ASP A 29 1.10 8.32 12.48
N VAL A 30 1.09 8.55 11.17
CA VAL A 30 2.05 7.92 10.25
C VAL A 30 2.98 8.95 9.63
N ARG A 31 4.18 8.50 9.31
CA ARG A 31 5.18 9.32 8.61
C ARG A 31 5.29 8.86 7.16
N VAL A 32 5.19 9.79 6.22
CA VAL A 32 5.49 9.50 4.82
C VAL A 32 7.01 9.34 4.65
N ILE A 33 7.44 8.19 4.14
CA ILE A 33 8.84 7.95 3.75
C ILE A 33 9.08 8.49 2.33
N CYS A 34 8.24 8.05 1.38
CA CYS A 34 8.35 8.48 -0.01
C CYS A 34 7.02 8.30 -0.76
N SER A 35 6.90 8.97 -1.90
CA SER A 35 5.87 8.68 -2.90
C SER A 35 6.52 8.43 -4.26
N CYS A 36 6.07 7.40 -4.97
CA CYS A 36 6.68 6.92 -6.21
C CYS A 36 5.61 6.69 -7.27
N LEU A 37 5.93 6.96 -8.53
CA LEU A 37 5.05 6.62 -9.66
C LEU A 37 5.12 5.12 -10.03
N SER A 38 6.19 4.43 -9.61
CA SER A 38 6.40 3.00 -9.84
C SER A 38 6.19 2.20 -8.57
N TYR A 39 5.38 1.13 -8.69
CA TYR A 39 5.17 0.16 -7.62
C TYR A 39 6.48 -0.54 -7.23
N GLU A 40 7.29 -0.95 -8.20
CA GLU A 40 8.57 -1.64 -7.96
C GLU A 40 9.55 -0.77 -7.16
N SER A 41 9.62 0.52 -7.47
CA SER A 41 10.42 1.48 -6.70
C SER A 41 9.89 1.64 -5.28
N ALA A 42 8.57 1.72 -5.11
CA ALA A 42 7.95 1.84 -3.80
C ALA A 42 8.20 0.58 -2.93
N CYS A 43 8.08 -0.62 -3.52
CA CYS A 43 8.43 -1.89 -2.86
C CYS A 43 9.89 -1.92 -2.42
N THR A 44 10.81 -1.50 -3.29
CA THR A 44 12.24 -1.47 -2.96
C THR A 44 12.51 -0.57 -1.76
N ILE A 45 11.92 0.64 -1.73
CA ILE A 45 12.09 1.58 -0.62
C ILE A 45 11.42 1.05 0.65
N ALA A 46 10.24 0.44 0.54
CA ALA A 46 9.55 -0.17 1.67
C ALA A 46 10.40 -1.28 2.31
N GLN A 47 10.96 -2.17 1.49
CA GLN A 47 11.80 -3.27 1.96
C GLN A 47 13.10 -2.78 2.61
N LEU A 48 13.76 -1.78 2.02
CA LEU A 48 14.95 -1.17 2.60
C LEU A 48 14.64 -0.49 3.94
N SER A 49 13.54 0.27 4.00
CA SER A 49 13.12 0.97 5.23
C SER A 49 12.75 -0.02 6.34
N ALA A 50 12.05 -1.09 5.99
CA ALA A 50 11.69 -2.18 6.88
C ALA A 50 12.92 -2.87 7.45
N ASN A 51 13.90 -3.21 6.61
CA ASN A 51 15.15 -3.83 7.04
C ASN A 51 15.95 -2.92 7.99
N LEU A 52 16.02 -1.61 7.69
CA LEU A 52 16.72 -0.64 8.54
C LEU A 52 16.08 -0.49 9.92
N LYS A 53 14.75 -0.59 10.00
CA LYS A 53 13.98 -0.42 11.24
C LYS A 53 13.62 -1.73 11.93
N GLN A 54 13.92 -2.87 11.32
CA GLN A 54 13.50 -4.21 11.77
C GLN A 54 11.97 -4.30 11.93
N LEU A 55 11.24 -3.72 10.97
CA LEU A 55 9.78 -3.73 10.92
C LEU A 55 9.30 -4.62 9.77
N PRO A 56 8.09 -5.20 9.86
CA PRO A 56 7.45 -5.88 8.74
C PRO A 56 7.02 -4.90 7.65
N VAL A 57 6.86 -5.41 6.42
CA VAL A 57 6.24 -4.69 5.30
C VAL A 57 4.79 -5.16 5.12
N LEU A 58 3.86 -4.22 5.03
CA LEU A 58 2.45 -4.49 4.73
C LEU A 58 2.08 -3.86 3.38
N ASP A 59 1.66 -4.69 2.43
CA ASP A 59 1.27 -4.24 1.09
C ASP A 59 -0.26 -4.19 0.93
N TYR A 60 -0.78 -2.96 0.86
CA TYR A 60 -2.20 -2.68 0.67
C TYR A 60 -2.56 -2.38 -0.78
N VAL A 61 -1.59 -2.43 -1.70
CA VAL A 61 -1.83 -2.25 -3.14
C VAL A 61 -2.54 -3.47 -3.71
N VAL A 62 -2.12 -4.68 -3.32
CA VAL A 62 -2.70 -5.95 -3.81
C VAL A 62 -4.02 -6.29 -3.12
N SER A 63 -4.20 -5.88 -1.86
CA SER A 63 -5.40 -6.20 -1.06
C SER A 63 -6.67 -5.48 -1.53
N GLY A 64 -6.55 -4.42 -2.34
CA GLY A 64 -7.69 -3.73 -2.96
C GLY A 64 -8.39 -4.50 -4.09
N ALA A 65 -7.80 -5.60 -4.59
CA ALA A 65 -8.34 -6.36 -5.71
C ALA A 65 -9.34 -7.48 -5.30
N LEU A 66 -9.45 -7.82 -4.01
CA LEU A 66 -10.22 -9.00 -3.56
C LEU A 66 -11.50 -8.70 -2.77
N SER A 67 -11.94 -7.44 -2.66
CA SER A 67 -13.25 -7.11 -2.08
C SER A 67 -14.34 -6.99 -3.15
N SER A 68 -14.61 -8.10 -3.84
CA SER A 68 -15.83 -8.30 -4.63
C SER A 68 -16.29 -9.75 -4.51
N ASP A 69 -16.46 -10.22 -3.27
CA ASP A 69 -17.36 -11.33 -2.98
C ASP A 69 -18.78 -10.85 -3.26
N ASN A 70 -19.26 -11.16 -4.46
CA ASN A 70 -20.64 -11.00 -4.86
C ASN A 70 -21.29 -12.37 -4.66
N PRO A 71 -22.07 -12.64 -3.59
CA PRO A 71 -22.87 -13.83 -3.52
C PRO A 71 -24.03 -13.67 -4.51
N SER A 72 -23.82 -14.12 -5.74
CA SER A 72 -24.90 -14.34 -6.70
C SER A 72 -25.77 -15.50 -6.20
N THR A 73 -26.66 -15.23 -5.26
CA THR A 73 -27.85 -16.04 -5.02
C THR A 73 -28.82 -15.73 -6.15
N VAL A 74 -28.92 -16.64 -7.12
CA VAL A 74 -30.08 -16.73 -8.01
C VAL A 74 -30.85 -17.99 -7.63
N SER A 75 -32.12 -17.72 -7.36
CA SER A 75 -33.30 -18.53 -7.07
C SER A 75 -33.44 -19.86 -7.78
#